data_AF-A0AAI8HLF0-F1
#
_entry.id   AF-A0AAI8HLF0-F1
#
_cell.length_a   1.000
_cell.length_b   1.000
_cell.length_c   1.000
_cell.angle_alpha   90.00
_cell.angle_beta   90.00
_cell.angle_gamma   90.00
#
_symmetry.space_group_name_H-M   'P 1'
#
loop_
_entity.id
_entity.type
_entity.pdbx_description
1 polymer ?
#
loop_
_entity_poly.entity_id
_entity_poly.type
_entity_poly.pdbx_seq_one_letter_code
_entity_poly.pdbx_strand_id
1 'polypeptide(L)' 'MFKVGETVQYWGVKADGLTWLSAEALTGRVLSRNTDEGTYVIEGRSGAAHVVPERLIEVRR' A
#
# COMPACT_ATOMS: atom_id res chain seq x y z
N MET A 1 5.66 4.94 -9.91
CA MET A 1 4.83 5.86 -9.10
C MET A 1 3.38 5.54 -9.40
N PHE A 2 2.62 5.11 -8.39
CA PHE A 2 1.26 4.62 -8.57
C PHE A 2 0.27 5.78 -8.55
N LYS A 3 -0.76 5.72 -9.39
CA LYS A 3 -1.77 6.77 -9.51
C LYS A 3 -2.91 6.53 -8.52
N VAL A 4 -3.55 7.60 -8.06
CA VAL A 4 -4.81 7.49 -7.30
C VAL A 4 -5.86 6.77 -8.16
N GLY A 5 -6.56 5.81 -7.56
CA GLY A 5 -7.51 4.93 -8.22
C GLY A 5 -6.88 3.67 -8.85
N GLU A 6 -5.56 3.59 -8.94
CA GLU A 6 -4.87 2.40 -9.45
C GLU A 6 -5.02 1.22 -8.47
N THR A 7 -5.20 0.02 -9.02
CA THR A 7 -5.18 -1.22 -8.22
C THR A 7 -3.77 -1.78 -8.23
N VAL A 8 -3.23 -2.04 -7.05
CA VAL A 8 -1.85 -2.49 -6.85
C VAL A 8 -1.79 -3.71 -5.94
N GLN A 9 -0.70 -4.48 -6.05
CA GLN A 9 -0.36 -5.51 -5.07
C GLN A 9 0.64 -4.95 -4.06
N TYR A 10 0.51 -5.33 -2.79
CA TYR A 10 1.41 -4.90 -1.74
C TYR A 10 1.66 -5.97 -0.69
N TRP A 11 2.83 -5.90 -0.05
CA TRP A 11 3.35 -6.97 0.81
C TRP A 11 3.41 -6.61 2.30
N GLY A 12 2.90 -5.45 2.69
CA GLY A 12 2.91 -5.05 4.09
C GLY A 12 2.36 -3.65 4.32
N VAL A 13 2.20 -3.29 5.58
CA VAL A 13 1.60 -2.03 6.03
C VAL A 13 2.41 -1.42 7.17
N LYS A 14 2.33 -0.10 7.32
CA LYS A 14 2.76 0.60 8.54
C LYS A 14 1.57 0.71 9.50
N ALA A 15 1.77 0.27 10.73
CA ALA A 15 0.84 0.45 11.84
C ALA A 15 1.63 0.52 13.15
N ASP A 16 1.23 1.41 14.05
CA ASP A 16 1.83 1.57 15.38
C ASP A 16 3.36 1.77 15.36
N GLY A 17 3.86 2.52 14.37
CA GLY A 17 5.29 2.81 14.20
C GLY A 17 6.12 1.64 13.61
N LEU A 18 5.50 0.48 13.37
CA LEU A 18 6.14 -0.70 12.82
C LEU A 18 5.73 -0.96 11.37
N THR A 19 6.54 -1.73 10.64
CA THR A 19 6.17 -2.28 9.32
C THR A 19 5.84 -3.76 9.49
N TRP A 20 4.58 -4.11 9.25
CA TRP A 20 4.08 -5.47 9.26
C TRP A 20 4.14 -6.04 7.85
N LEU A 21 4.83 -7.17 7.69
CA LEU A 21 4.95 -7.87 6.41
C LEU A 21 3.90 -8.97 6.33
N SER A 22 3.32 -9.13 5.15
CA SER A 22 2.42 -10.22 4.81
C SER A 22 3.22 -11.34 4.13
N ALA A 23 2.86 -12.59 4.42
CA ALA A 23 3.38 -13.75 3.72
C ALA A 23 2.81 -13.89 2.29
N GLU A 24 1.67 -13.24 2.03
CA GLU A 24 0.98 -13.25 0.74
C GLU A 24 0.75 -11.83 0.22
N ALA A 25 0.75 -11.66 -1.10
CA ALA A 25 0.46 -10.37 -1.73
C ALA A 25 -0.99 -9.96 -1.47
N LEU A 26 -1.17 -8.81 -0.83
CA LEU A 26 -2.46 -8.15 -0.70
C LEU A 26 -2.76 -7.35 -1.96
N THR A 27 -4.03 -7.02 -2.19
CA THR A 27 -4.45 -6.19 -3.33
C THR A 27 -5.36 -5.08 -2.83
N GLY A 28 -5.15 -3.87 -3.33
CA GLY A 28 -5.97 -2.73 -2.95
C GLY A 28 -5.88 -1.57 -3.93
N ARG A 29 -6.72 -0.56 -3.70
CA ARG A 29 -6.83 0.64 -4.54
C ARG A 29 -6.11 1.80 -3.89
N VAL A 30 -5.28 2.50 -4.64
CA VAL A 30 -4.55 3.69 -4.14
C VAL A 30 -5.53 4.83 -3.91
N LEU A 31 -5.55 5.37 -2.69
CA LEU A 31 -6.35 6.54 -2.29
C LEU A 31 -5.54 7.83 -2.33
N SER A 32 -4.30 7.78 -1.84
CA SER A 32 -3.41 8.96 -1.82
C SER A 32 -1.95 8.54 -1.69
N ARG A 33 -1.05 9.51 -1.89
CA ARG A 33 0.40 9.37 -1.71
C ARG A 33 0.89 10.41 -0.72
N ASN A 34 1.72 9.99 0.22
CA ASN A 34 2.53 10.86 1.06
C ASN A 34 3.98 10.80 0.55
N THR A 35 4.44 11.88 -0.08
CA THR A 35 5.79 11.98 -0.68
C THR A 35 6.88 12.10 0.37
N ASP A 36 6.61 12.75 1.49
CA ASP A 36 7.61 13.04 2.52
C ASP A 36 8.06 11.76 3.22
N GLU A 37 7.13 10.81 3.39
CA GLU A 37 7.40 9.51 4.00
C GLU A 37 7.63 8.37 2.99
N GLY A 38 7.43 8.63 1.70
CA GLY A 38 7.48 7.59 0.66
C GLY A 38 6.43 6.48 0.88
N THR A 39 5.21 6.86 1.25
CA THR A 39 4.10 5.92 1.53
C THR A 39 2.88 6.23 0.68
N TYR A 40 2.00 5.24 0.53
CA TYR A 40 0.69 5.37 -0.10
C TYR A 40 -0.39 4.94 0.88
N VAL A 41 -1.57 5.57 0.80
CA VAL A 41 -2.77 5.05 1.46
C VAL A 41 -3.49 4.16 0.46
N ILE A 42 -3.72 2.91 0.83
CA ILE A 42 -4.33 1.88 -0.01
C ILE A 42 -5.57 1.33 0.68
N GLU A 43 -6.70 1.34 -0.02
CA GLU A 43 -7.93 0.68 0.40
C GLU A 43 -7.86 -0.80 0.05
N GLY A 44 -7.77 -1.65 1.08
CA GLY A 44 -7.85 -3.10 0.92
C GLY A 44 -9.27 -3.57 0.56
N ARG A 45 -9.41 -4.83 0.16
CA ARG A 45 -10.72 -5.41 -0.22
C ARG A 45 -11.79 -5.36 0.87
N SER A 46 -11.39 -5.30 2.13
CA SER A 46 -12.30 -5.14 3.28
C SER A 46 -12.83 -3.70 3.45
N GLY A 47 -12.36 -2.74 2.65
CA GLY A 47 -12.61 -1.31 2.83
C GLY A 47 -11.68 -0.63 3.84
N ALA A 48 -10.75 -1.38 4.46
CA ALA A 48 -9.77 -0.81 5.38
C ALA A 48 -8.71 0.00 4.62
N ALA A 49 -8.37 1.19 5.15
CA ALA A 49 -7.28 2.00 4.63
C ALA A 49 -5.96 1.61 5.32
N HIS A 50 -4.93 1.37 4.51
CA HIS A 50 -3.61 0.96 4.97
C HIS A 50 -2.54 1.94 4.49
N VAL A 51 -1.63 2.30 5.38
CA VAL A 51 -0.41 3.03 4.99
C VAL A 51 0.61 2.01 4.52
N VAL A 52 1.08 2.14 3.28
CA VAL A 52 1.94 1.16 2.62
C VAL A 52 3.21 1.87 2.11
N PRO A 53 4.40 1.48 2.59
CA PRO A 53 5.66 1.96 2.03
C PRO A 53 5.77 1.67 0.54
N GLU A 54 6.25 2.63 -0.26
CA GLU A 54 6.36 2.51 -1.73
C GLU A 54 7.15 1.26 -2.15
N ARG A 55 8.21 0.93 -1.41
CA ARG A 55 9.06 -0.26 -1.64
C ARG A 55 8.34 -1.61 -1.50
N LEU A 56 7.16 -1.64 -0.86
CA LEU A 56 6.37 -2.84 -0.64
C LEU A 56 5.23 -2.98 -1.64
N ILE A 57 5.13 -2.11 -2.64
CA ILE A 57 4.12 -2.15 -3.69
C ILE A 57 4.76 -2.71 -4.96
N GLU A 58 4.13 -3.72 -5.55
CA GLU A 58 4.57 -4.32 -6.81
C GLU A 58 3.78 -3.79 -8.02
N VAL A 59 4.50 -3.61 -9.12
CA VAL A 59 3.91 -3.38 -10.45
C VAL A 59 3.84 -4.74 -11.15
N ARG A 60 2.63 -5.20 -11.50
CA ARG A 60 2.51 -6.29 -12.48
C ARG A 60 3.08 -5.75 -13.80
N ARG A 61 4.20 -6.31 -14.24
CA ARG A 61 4.81 -6.03 -15.55
C ARG A 61 4.08 -6.79 -16.64
#